data_AF-A0A6I3SQC3-F1
#
_entry.id   AF-A0A6I3SQC3-F1
#
_cell.length_a   1.000
_cell.length_b   1.000
_cell.length_c   1.000
_cell.angle_alpha   90.00
_cell.angle_beta   90.00
_cell.angle_gamma   90.00
#
_symmetry.space_group_name_H-M   'P 1'
#
loop_
_entity.id
_entity.type
_entity.pdbx_description
1 polymer ?
#
loop_
_entity_poly.entity_id
_entity_poly.type
_entity_poly.pdbx_seq_one_letter_code
_entity_poly.pdbx_strand_id
1 'polypeptide(L)'
;MNQAINDTKVLCIHFSDTFAKAFFGEYFDENRYITVSWKEDGQIQMSSDCFTMEQLEQKLPQGWHPELIFVWSPEFYANPIGLFEQNAPVIALVSDWNLGYSTLVKTLHLYDYVFMDKEGTRHFRSLGFDHVSYSPLYSFEPQVHFDNGKDERDIDVSLVGNINHEVQYDRSFWLKALCDLRKEGIDVRILSGLFGEEYNDILNRSKIVFNRSIRSEMNLRCYEAPRAGALLMVEEENSEVDEHLEPFQEYVPYRRDNFVGLIKRYLTDETKRKAMALRAQIKITARDSYTCHFKRITDILEQSGFFGRYQKKTVTVTGDEILQMQARQVFSATYGEFHSLLGRLITLHNQQWPDDSTAWWLNMRACAQMLNLLEKNLEPETKNRQFQRILSDWQQAAIIDENAFVPLFNLFWVLATFQNYRLVLDIFSDIRQRCLTAGLESFEGIFFPRKYDDFRVERERILFSSPIESIVHSRLTNHILSELYEQKGKAHHGLNEREEAIEALEASIGLRSTNVQARYVLARILLEKEEIEQAEKHLKMTLYYAPFFFPAVRDLCNLYEALGEGNAAYSLAKEYMHVIEAMPSYRGWEEHLRKYLSHQNLAG
;
A
#
# COMPACT_ATOMS: atom_id res chain seq x y z
N MET A 1 31.64 -9.36 -16.45
CA MET A 1 30.81 -10.03 -15.42
C MET A 1 31.51 -11.31 -15.06
N ASN A 2 31.63 -11.58 -13.76
CA ASN A 2 32.39 -12.72 -13.25
C ASN A 2 31.71 -14.04 -13.71
N GLN A 3 32.50 -15.04 -14.07
CA GLN A 3 32.03 -16.38 -14.44
C GLN A 3 31.16 -17.01 -13.34
N ALA A 4 31.31 -16.54 -12.09
CA ALA A 4 30.58 -16.96 -10.91
C ALA A 4 29.03 -16.92 -11.07
N ILE A 5 28.42 -15.80 -11.45
CA ILE A 5 26.93 -15.72 -11.55
C ILE A 5 26.41 -16.50 -12.77
N ASN A 6 27.20 -16.57 -13.84
CA ASN A 6 26.81 -17.25 -15.06
C ASN A 6 26.72 -18.77 -14.92
N ASP A 7 27.31 -19.36 -13.88
CA ASP A 7 27.21 -20.80 -13.61
C ASP A 7 26.42 -21.11 -12.31
N THR A 8 25.95 -20.09 -11.59
CA THR A 8 25.21 -20.25 -10.31
C THR A 8 23.78 -20.75 -10.55
N LYS A 9 23.34 -21.71 -9.72
CA LYS A 9 21.93 -22.13 -9.59
C LYS A 9 21.14 -21.15 -8.72
N VAL A 10 20.15 -20.50 -9.31
CA VAL A 10 19.37 -19.42 -8.69
C VAL A 10 17.93 -19.83 -8.45
N LEU A 11 17.49 -19.76 -7.19
CA LEU A 11 16.07 -19.89 -6.85
C LEU A 11 15.44 -18.50 -6.77
N CYS A 12 14.39 -18.28 -7.54
CA CYS A 12 13.71 -16.99 -7.66
C CYS A 12 12.35 -17.06 -6.98
N ILE A 13 12.27 -16.64 -5.73
CA ILE A 13 11.06 -16.68 -4.90
C ILE A 13 10.22 -15.42 -5.13
N HIS A 14 8.92 -15.62 -5.36
CA HIS A 14 7.91 -14.62 -5.74
C HIS A 14 8.10 -14.02 -7.13
N PHE A 15 8.81 -14.74 -8.00
CA PHE A 15 8.92 -14.41 -9.41
C PHE A 15 7.98 -15.30 -10.21
N SER A 16 7.17 -14.70 -11.09
CA SER A 16 6.64 -15.48 -12.19
C SER A 16 7.72 -15.82 -13.21
N ASP A 17 7.51 -16.87 -14.02
CA ASP A 17 8.43 -17.24 -15.09
C ASP A 17 8.58 -16.09 -16.11
N THR A 18 7.46 -15.48 -16.50
CA THR A 18 7.44 -14.31 -17.40
C THR A 18 8.24 -13.14 -16.83
N PHE A 19 8.02 -12.81 -15.55
CA PHE A 19 8.73 -11.71 -14.91
C PHE A 19 10.22 -12.03 -14.72
N ALA A 20 10.58 -13.25 -14.34
CA ALA A 20 11.98 -13.66 -14.23
C ALA A 20 12.71 -13.54 -15.57
N LYS A 21 12.09 -14.01 -16.66
CA LYS A 21 12.63 -13.88 -18.03
C LYS A 21 12.85 -12.42 -18.42
N ALA A 22 11.94 -11.51 -18.07
CA ALA A 22 12.13 -10.08 -18.28
C ALA A 22 13.23 -9.49 -17.36
N PHE A 23 13.18 -9.84 -16.07
CA PHE A 23 14.06 -9.32 -15.03
C PHE A 23 15.52 -9.66 -15.30
N PHE A 24 15.80 -10.96 -15.45
CA PHE A 24 17.15 -11.48 -15.70
C PHE A 24 17.55 -11.40 -17.18
N GLY A 25 16.60 -11.33 -18.11
CA GLY A 25 16.87 -11.18 -19.54
C GLY A 25 17.86 -12.19 -20.09
N GLU A 26 18.98 -11.70 -20.65
CA GLU A 26 20.04 -12.53 -21.23
C GLU A 26 20.74 -13.46 -20.21
N TYR A 27 20.59 -13.20 -18.91
CA TYR A 27 21.18 -14.02 -17.85
C TYR A 27 20.31 -15.22 -17.45
N PHE A 28 19.03 -15.23 -17.86
CA PHE A 28 18.09 -16.29 -17.53
C PHE A 28 18.41 -17.59 -18.30
N ASP A 29 18.52 -18.69 -17.56
CA ASP A 29 18.77 -20.03 -18.09
C ASP A 29 17.85 -21.01 -17.39
N GLU A 30 16.96 -21.68 -18.13
CA GLU A 30 15.92 -22.55 -17.59
C GLU A 30 16.46 -23.76 -16.80
N ASN A 31 17.73 -24.13 -16.97
CA ASN A 31 18.36 -25.21 -16.19
C ASN A 31 18.96 -24.72 -14.87
N ARG A 32 19.25 -23.41 -14.77
CA ARG A 32 19.93 -22.80 -13.61
C ARG A 32 19.00 -21.93 -12.78
N TYR A 33 17.97 -21.35 -13.40
CA TYR A 33 16.98 -20.51 -12.74
C TYR A 33 15.71 -21.31 -12.54
N ILE A 34 15.26 -21.40 -11.29
CA ILE A 34 13.96 -21.98 -10.95
C ILE A 34 13.11 -20.92 -10.29
N THR A 35 11.95 -20.64 -10.87
CA THR A 35 10.97 -19.69 -10.35
C THR A 35 9.97 -20.36 -9.44
N VAL A 36 9.74 -19.73 -8.28
CA VAL A 36 8.74 -20.13 -7.29
C VAL A 36 7.78 -18.96 -7.09
N SER A 37 6.48 -19.19 -7.24
CA SER A 37 5.49 -18.10 -7.18
C SER A 37 4.19 -18.53 -6.54
N TRP A 38 3.55 -17.58 -5.85
CA TRP A 38 2.13 -17.68 -5.48
C TRP A 38 1.18 -17.51 -6.68
N LYS A 39 1.68 -16.99 -7.81
CA LYS A 39 0.95 -16.90 -9.07
C LYS A 39 1.10 -18.20 -9.86
N GLU A 40 0.14 -18.48 -10.74
CA GLU A 40 0.06 -19.72 -11.52
C GLU A 40 1.20 -19.90 -12.55
N ASP A 41 1.91 -18.83 -12.88
CA ASP A 41 2.92 -18.78 -13.94
C ASP A 41 4.37 -18.97 -13.45
N GLY A 42 4.59 -19.47 -12.23
CA GLY A 42 5.90 -19.93 -11.77
C GLY A 42 6.18 -21.38 -12.16
N GLN A 43 7.44 -21.76 -12.36
CA GLN A 43 7.82 -23.17 -12.62
C GLN A 43 7.41 -24.08 -11.44
N ILE A 44 7.49 -23.55 -10.22
CA ILE A 44 6.92 -24.17 -9.02
C ILE A 44 5.88 -23.22 -8.43
N GLN A 45 4.62 -23.65 -8.43
CA GLN A 45 3.53 -22.92 -7.80
C GLN A 45 3.47 -23.21 -6.29
N MET A 46 3.40 -22.14 -5.50
CA MET A 46 3.13 -22.17 -4.05
C MET A 46 1.62 -22.27 -3.79
N SER A 47 1.24 -23.01 -2.75
CA SER A 47 -0.15 -23.24 -2.33
C SER A 47 -0.24 -23.69 -0.87
N SER A 48 -1.44 -23.99 -0.35
CA SER A 48 -1.66 -24.62 0.97
C SER A 48 -0.83 -25.89 1.15
N ASP A 49 -0.49 -26.57 0.08
CA ASP A 49 0.15 -27.88 0.11
C ASP A 49 1.64 -27.80 -0.26
N CYS A 50 2.10 -26.61 -0.65
CA CYS A 50 3.47 -26.37 -1.09
C CYS A 50 3.91 -24.94 -0.72
N PHE A 51 4.31 -24.75 0.52
CA PHE A 51 4.70 -23.44 1.07
C PHE A 51 5.86 -23.51 2.07
N THR A 52 6.48 -24.67 2.27
CA THR A 52 7.73 -24.80 3.04
C THR A 52 8.90 -25.01 2.08
N MET A 53 10.11 -24.65 2.50
CA MET A 53 11.31 -24.95 1.70
C MET A 53 11.48 -26.45 1.47
N GLU A 54 11.19 -27.29 2.46
CA GLU A 54 11.22 -28.75 2.31
C GLU A 54 10.28 -29.24 1.19
N GLN A 55 9.07 -28.70 1.11
CA GLN A 55 8.11 -29.04 0.05
C GLN A 55 8.55 -28.50 -1.32
N LEU A 56 9.13 -27.31 -1.36
CA LEU A 56 9.68 -26.74 -2.59
C LEU A 56 10.85 -27.57 -3.10
N GLU A 57 11.76 -27.98 -2.21
CA GLU A 57 12.93 -28.80 -2.53
C GLU A 57 12.56 -30.16 -3.15
N GLN A 58 11.45 -30.77 -2.71
CA GLN A 58 10.93 -32.00 -3.30
C GLN A 58 10.47 -31.85 -4.76
N LYS A 59 10.19 -30.62 -5.20
CA LYS A 59 9.80 -30.30 -6.58
C LYS A 59 10.99 -29.83 -7.44
N LEU A 60 12.16 -29.62 -6.86
CA LEU A 60 13.37 -29.27 -7.61
C LEU A 60 13.90 -30.49 -8.38
N PRO A 61 14.62 -30.29 -9.50
CA PRO A 61 15.28 -31.38 -10.20
C PRO A 61 16.21 -32.18 -9.27
N GLN A 62 16.33 -33.49 -9.51
CA GLN A 62 17.15 -34.35 -8.65
C GLN A 62 18.61 -33.84 -8.57
N GLY A 63 19.12 -33.67 -7.35
CA GLY A 63 20.48 -33.17 -7.10
C GLY A 63 20.66 -31.66 -7.38
N TRP A 64 19.57 -30.94 -7.65
CA TRP A 64 19.56 -29.49 -7.74
C TRP A 64 19.39 -28.89 -6.34
N HIS A 65 20.29 -27.98 -5.98
CA HIS A 65 20.22 -27.20 -4.75
C HIS A 65 20.51 -25.74 -5.09
N PRO A 66 19.82 -24.78 -4.46
CA PRO A 66 20.07 -23.37 -4.72
C PRO A 66 21.47 -22.99 -4.22
N GLU A 67 22.18 -22.22 -5.04
CA GLU A 67 23.46 -21.60 -4.69
C GLU A 67 23.28 -20.09 -4.41
N LEU A 68 22.15 -19.53 -4.83
CA LEU A 68 21.71 -18.16 -4.56
C LEU A 68 20.18 -18.10 -4.57
N ILE A 69 19.59 -17.29 -3.70
CA ILE A 69 18.14 -17.09 -3.64
C ILE A 69 17.84 -15.59 -3.80
N PHE A 70 16.99 -15.24 -4.77
CA PHE A 70 16.37 -13.92 -4.86
C PHE A 70 14.93 -13.99 -4.36
N VAL A 71 14.53 -12.99 -3.58
CA VAL A 71 13.17 -12.85 -3.06
C VAL A 71 12.60 -11.51 -3.52
N TRP A 72 11.56 -11.57 -4.36
CA TRP A 72 10.89 -10.37 -4.86
C TRP A 72 9.79 -9.90 -3.91
N SER A 73 9.78 -8.62 -3.58
CA SER A 73 8.76 -7.95 -2.75
C SER A 73 8.35 -8.73 -1.49
N PRO A 74 9.31 -9.06 -0.59
CA PRO A 74 9.00 -9.78 0.65
C PRO A 74 8.05 -9.02 1.60
N GLU A 75 7.79 -7.74 1.34
CA GLU A 75 6.75 -6.92 1.99
C GLU A 75 5.32 -7.31 1.58
N PHE A 76 5.14 -7.90 0.40
CA PHE A 76 3.82 -8.28 -0.14
C PHE A 76 3.59 -9.77 -0.23
N TYR A 77 4.62 -10.59 -0.25
CA TYR A 77 4.48 -12.02 -0.42
C TYR A 77 4.86 -12.78 0.83
N ALA A 78 4.05 -13.78 1.19
CA ALA A 78 4.38 -14.67 2.29
C ALA A 78 5.54 -15.58 1.87
N ASN A 79 6.70 -15.43 2.51
CA ASN A 79 7.86 -16.29 2.23
C ASN A 79 7.58 -17.75 2.62
N PRO A 80 8.22 -18.71 1.93
CA PRO A 80 8.15 -20.10 2.35
C PRO A 80 8.75 -20.28 3.75
N ILE A 81 8.08 -21.09 4.58
CA ILE A 81 8.61 -21.43 5.90
C ILE A 81 9.90 -22.24 5.72
N GLY A 82 10.96 -21.89 6.43
CA GLY A 82 12.27 -22.53 6.27
C GLY A 82 13.24 -21.79 5.34
N LEU A 83 12.87 -20.61 4.83
CA LEU A 83 13.69 -19.83 3.88
C LEU A 83 15.06 -19.45 4.45
N PHE A 84 15.12 -18.98 5.69
CA PHE A 84 16.34 -18.43 6.28
C PHE A 84 17.26 -19.51 6.86
N GLU A 85 16.78 -20.75 6.90
CA GLU A 85 17.51 -21.94 7.31
C GLU A 85 18.35 -22.52 6.16
N GLN A 86 18.12 -22.07 4.93
CA GLN A 86 18.84 -22.49 3.74
C GLN A 86 20.34 -22.20 3.79
N ASN A 87 21.15 -23.01 3.12
CA ASN A 87 22.60 -22.82 3.06
C ASN A 87 23.05 -21.89 1.91
N ALA A 88 22.11 -21.29 1.19
CA ALA A 88 22.35 -20.34 0.12
C ALA A 88 22.14 -18.89 0.62
N PRO A 89 22.89 -17.92 0.08
CA PRO A 89 22.63 -16.51 0.34
C PRO A 89 21.24 -16.10 -0.14
N VAL A 90 20.54 -15.30 0.67
CA VAL A 90 19.19 -14.80 0.39
C VAL A 90 19.23 -13.29 0.16
N ILE A 91 18.87 -12.87 -1.05
CA ILE A 91 18.85 -11.46 -1.46
C ILE A 91 17.40 -10.99 -1.60
N ALA A 92 17.03 -9.92 -0.90
CA ALA A 92 15.72 -9.29 -1.05
C ALA A 92 15.74 -8.14 -2.07
N LEU A 93 14.70 -8.08 -2.89
CA LEU A 93 14.36 -6.95 -3.75
C LEU A 93 13.09 -6.31 -3.21
N VAL A 94 13.25 -5.24 -2.41
CA VAL A 94 12.17 -4.59 -1.65
C VAL A 94 11.72 -3.36 -2.40
N SER A 95 10.44 -3.32 -2.79
CA SER A 95 9.93 -2.25 -3.62
C SER A 95 9.12 -1.23 -2.83
N ASP A 96 8.06 -1.64 -2.14
CA ASP A 96 7.17 -0.76 -1.37
C ASP A 96 7.49 -0.81 0.13
N TRP A 97 8.75 -0.48 0.48
CA TRP A 97 9.22 -0.56 1.86
C TRP A 97 8.40 0.29 2.84
N ASN A 98 7.77 1.37 2.35
CA ASN A 98 6.94 2.27 3.15
C ASN A 98 5.62 1.62 3.61
N LEU A 99 5.12 0.59 2.91
CA LEU A 99 3.88 -0.12 3.27
C LEU A 99 4.13 -1.37 4.12
N GLY A 100 5.37 -1.87 4.11
CA GLY A 100 5.83 -3.02 4.89
C GLY A 100 6.82 -2.66 5.99
N TYR A 101 7.00 -1.37 6.31
CA TYR A 101 8.11 -0.88 7.13
C TYR A 101 8.21 -1.60 8.49
N SER A 102 7.10 -1.69 9.22
CA SER A 102 7.05 -2.32 10.55
C SER A 102 7.44 -3.80 10.53
N THR A 103 7.25 -4.50 9.42
CA THR A 103 7.75 -5.85 9.22
C THR A 103 9.21 -5.85 8.81
N LEU A 104 9.58 -5.06 7.79
CA LEU A 104 10.91 -5.03 7.22
C LEU A 104 11.98 -4.64 8.26
N VAL A 105 11.72 -3.64 9.10
CA VAL A 105 12.67 -3.24 10.15
C VAL A 105 13.01 -4.39 11.12
N LYS A 106 12.11 -5.37 11.26
CA LYS A 106 12.32 -6.57 12.08
C LYS A 106 12.91 -7.73 11.30
N THR A 107 12.79 -7.79 9.97
CA THR A 107 13.17 -8.98 9.19
C THR A 107 14.37 -8.78 8.26
N LEU A 108 14.73 -7.53 7.91
CA LEU A 108 15.78 -7.25 6.93
C LEU A 108 17.16 -7.81 7.33
N HIS A 109 17.43 -7.99 8.62
CA HIS A 109 18.70 -8.54 9.09
C HIS A 109 18.86 -10.05 8.80
N LEU A 110 17.77 -10.74 8.45
CA LEU A 110 17.76 -12.16 8.04
C LEU A 110 18.20 -12.36 6.58
N TYR A 111 18.13 -11.30 5.76
CA TYR A 111 18.62 -11.33 4.39
C TYR A 111 20.11 -10.99 4.35
N ASP A 112 20.85 -11.64 3.46
CA ASP A 112 22.28 -11.43 3.29
C ASP A 112 22.59 -10.15 2.51
N TYR A 113 21.67 -9.73 1.63
CA TYR A 113 21.73 -8.47 0.92
C TYR A 113 20.34 -7.96 0.57
N VAL A 114 20.17 -6.64 0.45
CA VAL A 114 18.87 -6.01 0.14
C VAL A 114 19.06 -4.92 -0.90
N PHE A 115 18.23 -4.92 -1.93
CA PHE A 115 18.10 -3.82 -2.87
C PHE A 115 16.74 -3.14 -2.74
N MET A 116 16.73 -1.81 -2.83
CA MET A 116 15.53 -0.97 -2.77
C MET A 116 15.76 0.38 -3.44
N ASP A 117 14.74 1.24 -3.47
CA ASP A 117 14.85 2.62 -3.92
C ASP A 117 15.80 3.46 -3.03
N LYS A 118 16.13 4.67 -3.49
CA LYS A 118 17.16 5.54 -2.92
C LYS A 118 16.76 6.07 -1.55
N GLU A 119 15.50 6.40 -1.36
CA GLU A 119 14.97 6.88 -0.07
C GLU A 119 14.96 5.75 0.95
N GLY A 120 14.50 4.56 0.57
CA GLY A 120 14.56 3.36 1.41
C GLY A 120 15.99 3.01 1.78
N THR A 121 16.90 3.03 0.80
CA THR A 121 18.32 2.74 1.03
C THR A 121 18.91 3.71 2.05
N ARG A 122 18.64 5.01 1.91
CA ARG A 122 19.10 6.03 2.87
C ARG A 122 18.51 5.77 4.25
N HIS A 123 17.20 5.51 4.33
CA HIS A 123 16.48 5.29 5.56
C HIS A 123 17.02 4.07 6.32
N PHE A 124 17.05 2.89 5.70
CA PHE A 124 17.50 1.67 6.37
C PHE A 124 19.01 1.68 6.67
N ARG A 125 19.86 2.31 5.85
CA ARG A 125 21.27 2.52 6.24
C ARG A 125 21.40 3.40 7.48
N SER A 126 20.54 4.42 7.65
CA SER A 126 20.54 5.24 8.85
C SER A 126 20.15 4.47 10.12
N LEU A 127 19.45 3.34 9.96
CA LEU A 127 19.11 2.40 11.03
C LEU A 127 20.19 1.33 11.26
N GLY A 128 21.31 1.37 10.54
CA GLY A 128 22.43 0.43 10.68
C GLY A 128 22.37 -0.81 9.78
N PHE A 129 21.48 -0.84 8.78
CA PHE A 129 21.46 -1.92 7.78
C PHE A 129 22.49 -1.66 6.67
N ASP A 130 23.76 -2.03 6.93
CA ASP A 130 24.88 -1.81 6.01
C ASP A 130 24.80 -2.62 4.70
N HIS A 131 24.03 -3.72 4.71
CA HIS A 131 23.84 -4.62 3.55
C HIS A 131 22.68 -4.20 2.63
N VAL A 132 22.22 -2.95 2.73
CA VAL A 132 21.20 -2.38 1.86
C VAL A 132 21.87 -1.50 0.80
N SER A 133 21.49 -1.62 -0.46
CA SER A 133 21.97 -0.76 -1.55
C SER A 133 20.86 -0.32 -2.49
N TYR A 134 21.08 0.82 -3.13
CA TYR A 134 20.18 1.32 -4.16
C TYR A 134 20.32 0.50 -5.45
N SER A 135 19.19 0.12 -6.01
CA SER A 135 19.07 -0.23 -7.43
C SER A 135 17.67 0.12 -7.92
N PRO A 136 17.48 0.63 -9.15
CA PRO A 136 16.17 0.64 -9.76
C PRO A 136 15.67 -0.81 -9.85
N LEU A 137 14.50 -1.07 -9.27
CA LEU A 137 13.88 -2.40 -9.28
C LEU A 137 12.80 -2.54 -10.35
N TYR A 138 12.32 -1.42 -10.87
CA TYR A 138 11.25 -1.35 -11.86
C TYR A 138 11.81 -1.01 -13.24
N SER A 139 11.13 -1.47 -14.28
CA SER A 139 11.41 -1.16 -15.68
C SER A 139 10.16 -1.46 -16.51
N PHE A 140 10.28 -1.42 -17.83
CA PHE A 140 9.24 -1.78 -18.78
C PHE A 140 9.45 -3.20 -19.31
N GLU A 141 8.34 -3.89 -19.60
CA GLU A 141 8.36 -5.13 -20.40
C GLU A 141 8.34 -4.80 -21.90
N PRO A 142 9.39 -5.11 -22.70
CA PRO A 142 9.47 -4.67 -24.10
C PRO A 142 8.38 -5.25 -25.02
N GLN A 143 7.82 -6.41 -24.67
CA GLN A 143 6.77 -7.08 -25.44
C GLN A 143 5.39 -6.48 -25.18
N VAL A 144 5.20 -5.83 -24.03
CA VAL A 144 3.93 -5.22 -23.62
C VAL A 144 3.97 -3.72 -23.87
N HIS A 145 5.03 -3.06 -23.43
CA HIS A 145 5.19 -1.62 -23.47
C HIS A 145 6.02 -1.24 -24.68
N PHE A 146 5.34 -0.72 -25.69
CA PHE A 146 5.96 -0.21 -26.91
C PHE A 146 5.04 0.80 -27.58
N ASP A 147 5.65 1.73 -28.31
CA ASP A 147 4.94 2.58 -29.26
C ASP A 147 4.56 1.75 -30.48
N ASN A 148 3.26 1.61 -30.72
CA ASN A 148 2.74 0.83 -31.82
C ASN A 148 2.77 1.59 -33.17
N GLY A 149 3.06 2.90 -33.15
CA GLY A 149 3.16 3.77 -34.32
C GLY A 149 1.86 3.94 -35.11
N LYS A 150 0.71 3.50 -34.57
CA LYS A 150 -0.58 3.40 -35.27
C LYS A 150 -1.64 4.31 -34.66
N ASP A 151 -1.62 4.49 -33.35
CA ASP A 151 -2.71 5.17 -32.67
C ASP A 151 -2.61 6.70 -32.78
N GLU A 152 -3.75 7.33 -33.02
CA GLU A 152 -3.90 8.75 -32.74
C GLU A 152 -3.87 8.96 -31.22
N ARG A 153 -3.05 9.90 -30.75
CA ARG A 153 -3.03 10.28 -29.34
C ARG A 153 -4.21 11.18 -29.02
N ASP A 154 -5.41 10.59 -28.87
CA ASP A 154 -6.68 11.26 -28.66
C ASP A 154 -6.96 11.62 -27.18
N ILE A 155 -6.26 11.00 -26.23
CA ILE A 155 -6.36 11.31 -24.80
C ILE A 155 -5.38 12.43 -24.46
N ASP A 156 -5.85 13.56 -23.93
CA ASP A 156 -4.97 14.68 -23.60
C ASP A 156 -4.05 14.35 -22.41
N VAL A 157 -4.63 13.84 -21.32
CA VAL A 157 -3.87 13.47 -20.12
C VAL A 157 -4.40 12.17 -19.54
N SER A 158 -3.51 11.24 -19.20
CA SER A 158 -3.90 10.02 -18.50
C SER A 158 -3.08 9.72 -17.25
N LEU A 159 -3.69 8.91 -16.39
CA LEU A 159 -3.05 8.17 -15.32
C LEU A 159 -3.75 6.80 -15.22
N VAL A 160 -3.02 5.69 -15.25
CA VAL A 160 -3.58 4.33 -15.13
C VAL A 160 -2.95 3.54 -13.98
N GLY A 161 -3.32 3.81 -12.74
CA GLY A 161 -2.61 3.25 -11.58
C GLY A 161 -3.49 2.99 -10.38
N ASN A 162 -2.86 2.70 -9.25
CA ASN A 162 -3.58 2.56 -7.99
C ASN A 162 -4.18 3.92 -7.57
N ILE A 163 -5.50 3.94 -7.37
CA ILE A 163 -6.30 5.11 -6.94
C ILE A 163 -6.80 4.97 -5.50
N ASN A 164 -6.26 4.03 -4.71
CA ASN A 164 -6.55 3.95 -3.29
C ASN A 164 -6.03 5.23 -2.59
N HIS A 165 -6.95 6.11 -2.20
CA HIS A 165 -6.65 7.42 -1.62
C HIS A 165 -5.99 7.35 -0.24
N GLU A 166 -6.08 6.23 0.48
CA GLU A 166 -5.38 6.07 1.76
C GLU A 166 -3.89 5.84 1.51
N VAL A 167 -3.57 4.96 0.56
CA VAL A 167 -2.19 4.70 0.13
C VAL A 167 -1.60 5.89 -0.64
N GLN A 168 -2.44 6.58 -1.41
CA GLN A 168 -2.06 7.62 -2.37
C GLN A 168 -2.58 8.99 -1.95
N TYR A 169 -2.50 9.29 -0.66
CA TYR A 169 -3.10 10.49 -0.05
C TYR A 169 -2.76 11.77 -0.81
N ASP A 170 -1.46 12.06 -0.95
CA ASP A 170 -0.99 13.28 -1.62
C ASP A 170 -1.38 13.31 -3.10
N ARG A 171 -1.36 12.15 -3.78
CA ARG A 171 -1.75 12.02 -5.20
C ARG A 171 -3.19 12.50 -5.41
N SER A 172 -4.09 12.25 -4.46
CA SER A 172 -5.51 12.61 -4.55
C SER A 172 -5.73 14.09 -4.88
N PHE A 173 -4.94 14.99 -4.31
CA PHE A 173 -5.07 16.42 -4.59
C PHE A 173 -4.67 16.78 -6.02
N TRP A 174 -3.68 16.10 -6.58
CA TRP A 174 -3.28 16.24 -7.97
C TRP A 174 -4.32 15.66 -8.93
N LEU A 175 -4.91 14.51 -8.58
CA LEU A 175 -6.00 13.92 -9.35
C LEU A 175 -7.20 14.84 -9.39
N LYS A 176 -7.56 15.47 -8.26
CA LYS A 176 -8.65 16.44 -8.23
C LYS A 176 -8.36 17.63 -9.14
N ALA A 177 -7.14 18.16 -9.11
CA ALA A 177 -6.72 19.23 -10.01
C ALA A 177 -6.75 18.81 -11.50
N LEU A 178 -6.41 17.56 -11.81
CA LEU A 178 -6.57 17.01 -13.16
C LEU A 178 -8.03 16.93 -13.58
N CYS A 179 -8.92 16.42 -12.73
CA CYS A 179 -10.36 16.35 -13.02
C CYS A 179 -10.94 17.73 -13.34
N ASP A 180 -10.47 18.78 -12.66
CA ASP A 180 -10.91 20.16 -12.90
C ASP A 180 -10.56 20.67 -14.30
N LEU A 181 -9.56 20.11 -14.99
CA LEU A 181 -9.23 20.47 -16.37
C LEU A 181 -10.32 20.09 -17.38
N ARG A 182 -11.20 19.12 -17.05
CA ARG A 182 -12.36 18.79 -17.90
C ARG A 182 -13.33 19.97 -18.04
N LYS A 183 -13.36 20.90 -17.07
CA LYS A 183 -14.12 22.16 -17.16
C LYS A 183 -13.67 23.02 -18.34
N GLU A 184 -12.44 22.81 -18.81
CA GLU A 184 -11.82 23.53 -19.93
C GLU A 184 -11.80 22.71 -21.23
N GLY A 185 -12.47 21.55 -21.25
CA GLY A 185 -12.55 20.68 -22.44
C GLY A 185 -11.33 19.79 -22.67
N ILE A 186 -10.43 19.67 -21.70
CA ILE A 186 -9.27 18.75 -21.76
C ILE A 186 -9.73 17.33 -21.42
N ASP A 187 -9.46 16.34 -22.28
CA ASP A 187 -9.83 14.95 -22.00
C ASP A 187 -8.85 14.30 -21.02
N VAL A 188 -9.32 14.11 -19.79
CA VAL A 188 -8.57 13.48 -18.70
C VAL A 188 -9.13 12.08 -18.45
N ARG A 189 -8.23 11.09 -18.42
CA ARG A 189 -8.56 9.68 -18.12
C ARG A 189 -7.72 9.15 -16.96
N ILE A 190 -8.34 8.95 -15.82
CA ILE A 190 -7.74 8.36 -14.62
C ILE A 190 -8.38 6.98 -14.40
N LEU A 191 -7.58 5.94 -14.60
CA LEU A 191 -8.01 4.54 -14.66
C LEU A 191 -7.22 3.70 -13.65
N SER A 192 -7.75 2.54 -13.29
CA SER A 192 -7.11 1.58 -12.39
C SER A 192 -7.49 0.15 -12.79
N GLY A 193 -6.64 -0.82 -12.47
CA GLY A 193 -6.93 -2.24 -12.73
C GLY A 193 -6.80 -2.66 -14.20
N LEU A 194 -6.11 -1.87 -15.02
CA LEU A 194 -5.73 -2.24 -16.38
C LEU A 194 -4.30 -2.79 -16.38
N PHE A 195 -4.07 -3.82 -17.18
CA PHE A 195 -2.79 -4.53 -17.29
C PHE A 195 -2.51 -4.89 -18.76
N GLY A 196 -1.27 -5.25 -19.08
CA GLY A 196 -0.91 -5.79 -20.40
C GLY A 196 -1.26 -4.86 -21.56
N GLU A 197 -1.86 -5.41 -22.61
CA GLU A 197 -2.20 -4.68 -23.84
C GLU A 197 -3.20 -3.53 -23.60
N GLU A 198 -4.21 -3.73 -22.74
CA GLU A 198 -5.19 -2.68 -22.41
C GLU A 198 -4.54 -1.47 -21.73
N TYR A 199 -3.56 -1.72 -20.87
CA TYR A 199 -2.77 -0.65 -20.26
C TYR A 199 -1.92 0.07 -21.32
N ASN A 200 -1.24 -0.67 -22.19
CA ASN A 200 -0.40 -0.09 -23.23
C ASN A 200 -1.21 0.70 -24.28
N ASP A 201 -2.46 0.30 -24.59
CA ASP A 201 -3.39 1.05 -25.46
C ASP A 201 -3.61 2.46 -24.92
N ILE A 202 -3.93 2.59 -23.63
CA ILE A 202 -4.13 3.91 -23.01
C ILE A 202 -2.85 4.73 -23.11
N LEU A 203 -1.66 4.15 -22.86
CA LEU A 203 -0.40 4.87 -22.99
C LEU A 203 -0.12 5.33 -24.43
N ASN A 204 -0.41 4.49 -25.43
CA ASN A 204 -0.24 4.81 -26.86
C ASN A 204 -1.19 5.91 -27.32
N ARG A 205 -2.39 5.98 -26.75
CA ARG A 205 -3.39 7.03 -27.00
C ARG A 205 -3.20 8.30 -26.19
N SER A 206 -2.32 8.29 -25.19
CA SER A 206 -2.10 9.44 -24.31
C SER A 206 -1.11 10.45 -24.89
N LYS A 207 -1.46 11.73 -24.86
CA LYS A 207 -0.53 12.82 -25.19
C LYS A 207 0.46 13.07 -24.07
N ILE A 208 -0.03 13.13 -22.83
CA ILE A 208 0.73 13.31 -21.60
C ILE A 208 0.31 12.21 -20.63
N VAL A 209 1.28 11.54 -20.01
CA VAL A 209 1.04 10.64 -18.88
C VAL A 209 1.51 11.34 -17.61
N PHE A 210 0.56 11.58 -16.72
CA PHE A 210 0.82 12.08 -15.38
C PHE A 210 1.32 10.95 -14.50
N ASN A 211 2.36 11.23 -13.72
CA ASN A 211 2.81 10.35 -12.65
C ASN A 211 3.10 11.18 -11.39
N ARG A 212 2.80 10.58 -10.24
CA ARG A 212 3.21 11.06 -8.93
C ARG A 212 3.76 9.88 -8.15
N SER A 213 5.04 9.88 -7.81
CA SER A 213 5.63 8.83 -6.97
C SER A 213 5.09 8.88 -5.52
N ILE A 214 5.28 7.80 -4.77
CA ILE A 214 4.91 7.73 -3.34
C ILE A 214 6.11 8.10 -2.46
N ARG A 215 7.29 7.62 -2.84
CA ARG A 215 8.54 7.64 -2.08
C ARG A 215 9.64 8.40 -2.80
N SER A 216 9.32 9.21 -3.81
CA SER A 216 10.31 9.83 -4.68
C SER A 216 11.03 8.84 -5.62
N GLU A 217 10.46 7.64 -5.80
CA GLU A 217 11.07 6.57 -6.59
C GLU A 217 10.87 6.73 -8.11
N MET A 218 11.80 6.18 -8.89
CA MET A 218 11.63 5.95 -10.33
C MET A 218 10.73 4.72 -10.53
N ASN A 219 9.40 4.90 -10.40
CA ASN A 219 8.44 3.80 -10.54
C ASN A 219 8.16 3.39 -12.00
N LEU A 220 7.44 2.28 -12.17
CA LEU A 220 7.09 1.67 -13.46
C LEU A 220 6.67 2.67 -14.55
N ARG A 221 5.82 3.64 -14.21
CA ARG A 221 5.30 4.65 -15.15
C ARG A 221 6.38 5.50 -15.78
N CYS A 222 7.45 5.78 -15.05
CA CYS A 222 8.57 6.56 -15.55
C CYS A 222 9.30 5.84 -16.69
N TYR A 223 9.15 4.52 -16.81
CA TYR A 223 9.69 3.72 -17.90
C TYR A 223 8.64 3.46 -18.99
N GLU A 224 7.46 3.03 -18.58
CA GLU A 224 6.40 2.53 -19.48
C GLU A 224 5.83 3.65 -20.35
N ALA A 225 5.59 4.84 -19.80
CA ALA A 225 5.02 5.95 -20.57
C ALA A 225 5.97 6.47 -21.67
N PRO A 226 7.25 6.77 -21.39
CA PRO A 226 8.21 7.06 -22.45
C PRO A 226 8.36 5.91 -23.44
N ARG A 227 8.36 4.65 -22.97
CA ARG A 227 8.50 3.49 -23.85
C ARG A 227 7.36 3.38 -24.86
N ALA A 228 6.14 3.71 -24.44
CA ALA A 228 4.94 3.83 -25.27
C ALA A 228 4.85 5.15 -26.06
N GLY A 229 5.86 6.03 -25.99
CA GLY A 229 5.95 7.27 -26.76
C GLY A 229 5.12 8.44 -26.22
N ALA A 230 4.59 8.34 -25.00
CA ALA A 230 3.87 9.45 -24.34
C ALA A 230 4.84 10.41 -23.64
N LEU A 231 4.47 11.69 -23.55
CA LEU A 231 5.23 12.63 -22.74
C LEU A 231 4.99 12.34 -21.25
N LEU A 232 6.05 11.99 -20.55
CA LEU A 232 6.03 11.77 -19.10
C LEU A 232 6.07 13.11 -18.34
N MET A 233 5.22 13.23 -17.32
CA MET A 233 5.20 14.34 -16.38
C MET A 233 5.29 13.80 -14.95
N VAL A 234 6.28 14.24 -14.18
CA VAL A 234 6.62 13.74 -12.82
C VAL A 234 6.90 14.94 -11.92
N GLU A 235 6.74 14.78 -10.61
CA GLU A 235 7.06 15.84 -9.67
C GLU A 235 8.53 16.28 -9.73
N GLU A 236 8.77 17.57 -9.53
CA GLU A 236 10.13 18.14 -9.57
C GLU A 236 11.00 17.66 -8.40
N GLU A 237 10.40 17.38 -7.24
CA GLU A 237 11.12 16.90 -6.06
C GLU A 237 11.51 15.41 -6.11
N ASN A 238 11.21 14.70 -7.21
CA ASN A 238 11.58 13.30 -7.37
C ASN A 238 13.11 13.12 -7.28
N SER A 239 13.59 12.14 -6.50
CA SER A 239 15.02 12.01 -6.19
C SER A 239 15.80 11.04 -7.09
N GLU A 240 15.12 10.41 -8.05
CA GLU A 240 15.70 9.40 -8.93
C GLU A 240 15.51 9.67 -10.42
N VAL A 241 14.40 10.29 -10.84
CA VAL A 241 14.04 10.40 -12.27
C VAL A 241 15.11 11.16 -13.06
N ASP A 242 15.76 12.15 -12.46
CA ASP A 242 16.79 12.96 -13.12
C ASP A 242 18.11 12.21 -13.38
N GLU A 243 18.35 11.08 -12.69
CA GLU A 243 19.48 10.17 -12.98
C GLU A 243 19.24 9.36 -14.27
N HIS A 244 17.98 9.21 -14.67
CA HIS A 244 17.56 8.44 -15.84
C HIS A 244 17.14 9.32 -17.01
N LEU A 245 16.47 10.45 -16.76
CA LEU A 245 15.88 11.33 -17.76
C LEU A 245 16.26 12.79 -17.49
N GLU A 246 16.54 13.56 -18.53
CA GLU A 246 16.95 14.96 -18.43
C GLU A 246 15.72 15.89 -18.30
N PRO A 247 15.62 16.72 -17.24
CA PRO A 247 14.47 17.58 -17.00
C PRO A 247 14.24 18.58 -18.13
N PHE A 248 12.97 18.77 -18.51
CA PHE A 248 12.52 19.62 -19.63
C PHE A 248 13.07 19.27 -21.02
N GLN A 249 13.85 18.20 -21.15
CA GLN A 249 14.34 17.66 -22.42
C GLN A 249 13.75 16.29 -22.74
N GLU A 250 13.51 15.48 -21.71
CA GLU A 250 13.05 14.08 -21.81
C GLU A 250 11.78 13.85 -20.97
N TYR A 251 11.57 14.62 -19.89
CA TYR A 251 10.32 14.63 -19.14
C TYR A 251 9.96 16.03 -18.66
N VAL A 252 8.76 16.23 -18.13
CA VAL A 252 8.31 17.50 -17.57
C VAL A 252 8.25 17.41 -16.05
N PRO A 253 9.19 18.02 -15.31
CA PRO A 253 9.08 18.17 -13.87
C PRO A 253 8.01 19.21 -13.52
N TYR A 254 7.13 18.91 -12.57
CA TYR A 254 6.05 19.82 -12.16
C TYR A 254 6.04 20.12 -10.68
N ARG A 255 5.42 21.26 -10.34
CA ARG A 255 5.14 21.76 -9.00
C ARG A 255 3.71 22.27 -8.93
N ARG A 256 3.23 22.55 -7.71
CA ARG A 256 1.85 22.98 -7.48
C ARG A 256 1.51 24.28 -8.20
N ASP A 257 2.46 25.20 -8.31
CA ASP A 257 2.28 26.53 -8.92
C ASP A 257 2.29 26.51 -10.45
N ASN A 258 2.89 25.49 -11.07
CA ASN A 258 3.05 25.42 -12.53
C ASN A 258 2.30 24.25 -13.21
N PHE A 259 1.75 23.32 -12.42
CA PHE A 259 1.16 22.06 -12.90
C PHE A 259 0.17 22.22 -14.06
N VAL A 260 -0.88 23.01 -13.85
CA VAL A 260 -1.91 23.26 -14.85
C VAL A 260 -1.33 24.01 -16.06
N GLY A 261 -0.43 24.97 -15.82
CA GLY A 261 0.20 25.74 -16.89
C GLY A 261 1.08 24.87 -17.80
N LEU A 262 1.81 23.92 -17.23
CA LEU A 262 2.65 22.99 -17.98
C LEU A 262 1.81 22.05 -18.85
N ILE A 263 0.71 21.49 -18.32
CA ILE A 263 -0.21 20.65 -19.10
C ILE A 263 -0.71 21.41 -20.33
N LYS A 264 -1.29 22.61 -20.14
CA LYS A 264 -1.81 23.43 -21.24
C LYS A 264 -0.73 23.79 -22.25
N ARG A 265 0.47 24.13 -21.79
CA ARG A 265 1.61 24.44 -22.65
C ARG A 265 1.97 23.24 -23.54
N TYR A 266 2.09 22.05 -22.97
CA TYR A 266 2.52 20.87 -23.74
C TYR A 266 1.41 20.24 -24.59
N LEU A 267 0.14 20.50 -24.27
CA LEU A 267 -0.98 20.18 -25.17
C LEU A 267 -0.99 21.07 -26.42
N THR A 268 -0.52 22.32 -26.31
CA THR A 268 -0.46 23.27 -27.43
C THR A 268 0.85 23.20 -28.23
N ASP A 269 1.98 22.89 -27.59
CA ASP A 269 3.30 22.74 -28.24
C ASP A 269 3.57 21.28 -28.65
N GLU A 270 2.88 20.84 -29.71
CA GLU A 270 2.96 19.46 -30.20
C GLU A 270 4.37 19.05 -30.62
N THR A 271 5.09 19.93 -31.32
CA THR A 271 6.45 19.65 -31.81
C THR A 271 7.40 19.39 -30.64
N LYS A 272 7.38 20.25 -29.62
CA LYS A 272 8.24 20.06 -28.45
C LYS A 272 7.83 18.83 -27.66
N ARG A 273 6.52 18.60 -27.44
CA ARG A 273 6.00 17.41 -26.75
C ARG A 273 6.49 16.12 -27.40
N LYS A 274 6.32 15.98 -28.71
CA LYS A 274 6.76 14.79 -29.48
C LYS A 274 8.28 14.60 -29.41
N ALA A 275 9.05 15.68 -29.55
CA ALA A 275 10.51 15.62 -29.48
C ALA A 275 11.02 15.17 -28.11
N MET A 276 10.38 15.60 -27.02
CA MET A 276 10.72 15.17 -25.66
C MET A 276 10.40 13.69 -25.43
N ALA A 277 9.19 13.26 -25.79
CA ALA A 277 8.77 11.87 -25.65
C ALA A 277 9.68 10.91 -26.43
N LEU A 278 10.06 11.26 -27.66
CA LEU A 278 10.97 10.46 -28.47
C LEU A 278 12.38 10.35 -27.84
N ARG A 279 12.92 11.43 -27.30
CA ARG A 279 14.23 11.39 -26.62
C ARG A 279 14.20 10.47 -25.40
N ALA A 280 13.17 10.59 -24.57
CA ALA A 280 12.99 9.72 -23.41
C ALA A 280 12.83 8.25 -23.82
N GLN A 281 12.03 7.98 -24.85
CA GLN A 281 11.86 6.63 -25.39
C GLN A 281 13.20 6.01 -25.81
N ILE A 282 14.01 6.73 -26.58
CA ILE A 282 15.34 6.27 -27.03
C ILE A 282 16.23 5.95 -25.83
N LYS A 283 16.27 6.83 -24.83
CA LYS A 283 17.14 6.68 -23.66
C LYS A 283 16.73 5.51 -22.78
N ILE A 284 15.43 5.41 -22.43
CA ILE A 284 14.89 4.31 -21.61
C ILE A 284 15.12 2.96 -22.30
N THR A 285 14.84 2.88 -23.60
CA THR A 285 15.04 1.65 -24.39
C THR A 285 16.50 1.19 -24.34
N ALA A 286 17.46 2.11 -24.37
CA ALA A 286 18.87 1.79 -24.44
C ALA A 286 19.54 1.48 -23.09
N ARG A 287 19.00 1.97 -21.97
CA ARG A 287 19.75 2.00 -20.69
C ARG A 287 19.01 1.46 -19.48
N ASP A 288 17.70 1.31 -19.58
CA ASP A 288 16.82 1.10 -18.42
C ASP A 288 15.86 -0.06 -18.61
N SER A 289 16.28 -1.09 -19.36
CA SER A 289 15.62 -2.40 -19.31
C SER A 289 15.90 -3.08 -17.97
N TYR A 290 15.02 -3.99 -17.57
CA TYR A 290 15.22 -4.84 -16.41
C TYR A 290 16.59 -5.55 -16.41
N THR A 291 17.01 -6.07 -17.56
CA THR A 291 18.33 -6.71 -17.72
C THR A 291 19.49 -5.76 -17.40
N CYS A 292 19.37 -4.48 -17.78
CA CYS A 292 20.37 -3.46 -17.42
C CYS A 292 20.38 -3.21 -15.91
N HIS A 293 19.21 -3.19 -15.27
CA HIS A 293 19.09 -3.01 -13.82
C HIS A 293 19.62 -4.22 -13.04
N PHE A 294 19.31 -5.45 -13.48
CA PHE A 294 19.90 -6.65 -12.91
C PHE A 294 21.43 -6.66 -13.04
N LYS A 295 21.97 -6.21 -14.17
CA LYS A 295 23.42 -6.02 -14.30
C LYS A 295 23.99 -5.03 -13.27
N ARG A 296 23.28 -3.95 -12.93
CA ARG A 296 23.71 -3.02 -11.86
C ARG A 296 23.73 -3.73 -10.50
N ILE A 297 22.70 -4.53 -10.21
CA ILE A 297 22.63 -5.36 -8.99
C ILE A 297 23.86 -6.28 -8.89
N THR A 298 24.18 -7.00 -9.96
CA THR A 298 25.32 -7.92 -9.96
C THR A 298 26.66 -7.20 -9.81
N ASP A 299 26.83 -6.05 -10.47
CA ASP A 299 28.03 -5.21 -10.32
C ASP A 299 28.20 -4.72 -8.85
N ILE A 300 27.12 -4.38 -8.16
CA ILE A 300 27.14 -3.97 -6.73
C ILE A 300 27.55 -5.16 -5.83
N LEU A 301 26.97 -6.34 -6.05
CA LEU A 301 27.32 -7.55 -5.30
C LEU A 301 28.78 -7.93 -5.51
N GLU A 302 29.29 -7.84 -6.73
CA GLU A 302 30.71 -8.06 -7.04
C GLU A 302 31.61 -7.05 -6.31
N GLN A 303 31.30 -5.76 -6.40
CA GLN A 303 32.11 -4.69 -5.79
C GLN A 303 32.14 -4.75 -4.25
N SER A 304 31.04 -5.19 -3.64
CA SER A 304 30.99 -5.43 -2.18
C SER A 304 31.78 -6.66 -1.73
N GLY A 305 32.24 -7.49 -2.68
CA GLY A 305 32.92 -8.75 -2.39
C GLY A 305 31.99 -9.85 -1.90
N PHE A 306 30.69 -9.72 -2.13
CA PHE A 306 29.64 -10.61 -1.61
C PHE A 306 29.95 -12.09 -1.86
N PHE A 307 30.21 -12.47 -3.11
CA PHE A 307 30.46 -13.86 -3.51
C PHE A 307 31.76 -14.45 -2.94
N GLY A 308 32.79 -13.63 -2.69
CA GLY A 308 34.08 -14.10 -2.17
C GLY A 308 34.16 -14.14 -0.64
N ARG A 309 33.25 -13.46 0.05
CA ARG A 309 33.25 -13.30 1.52
C ARG A 309 32.06 -13.96 2.20
N TYR A 310 31.14 -14.55 1.43
CA TYR A 310 29.95 -15.15 2.00
C TYR A 310 30.31 -16.25 3.00
N GLN A 311 29.98 -15.98 4.26
CA GLN A 311 29.86 -16.98 5.30
C GLN A 311 28.41 -16.89 5.76
N LYS A 312 27.70 -18.02 5.79
CA LYS A 312 26.33 -18.06 6.28
C LYS A 312 26.28 -17.34 7.62
N LYS A 313 25.48 -16.27 7.69
CA LYS A 313 25.35 -15.48 8.91
C LYS A 313 24.90 -16.44 10.00
N THR A 314 25.70 -16.58 11.06
CA THR A 314 25.22 -17.31 12.25
C THR A 314 24.18 -16.41 12.88
N VAL A 315 22.92 -16.67 12.57
CA VAL A 315 21.80 -15.91 13.08
C VAL A 315 21.79 -16.11 14.60
N THR A 316 22.14 -15.07 15.36
CA THR A 316 22.09 -15.05 16.84
C THR A 316 20.67 -14.89 17.38
N VAL A 317 19.68 -15.23 16.55
CA VAL A 317 18.24 -15.08 16.82
C VAL A 317 17.71 -16.47 17.17
N THR A 318 16.90 -16.55 18.22
CA THR A 318 16.31 -17.80 18.69
C THR A 318 15.28 -18.33 17.69
N GLY A 319 14.95 -19.63 17.77
CA GLY A 319 13.91 -20.22 16.92
C GLY A 319 12.53 -19.57 17.11
N ASP A 320 12.18 -19.13 18.32
CA ASP A 320 10.91 -18.43 18.57
C ASP A 320 10.89 -17.07 17.89
N GLU A 321 11.97 -16.30 17.99
CA GLU A 321 12.07 -14.99 17.33
C GLU A 321 11.96 -15.11 15.79
N ILE A 322 12.58 -16.13 15.19
CA ILE A 322 12.42 -16.42 13.75
C ILE A 322 10.96 -16.72 13.41
N LEU A 323 10.28 -17.54 14.22
CA LEU A 323 8.87 -17.86 14.03
C LEU A 323 7.97 -16.62 14.18
N GLN A 324 8.22 -15.76 15.17
CA GLN A 324 7.49 -14.50 15.33
C GLN A 324 7.69 -13.58 14.12
N MET A 325 8.93 -13.47 13.61
CA MET A 325 9.26 -12.68 12.43
C MET A 325 8.57 -13.21 11.17
N GLN A 326 8.62 -14.53 10.94
CA GLN A 326 7.88 -15.18 9.84
C GLN A 326 6.37 -14.95 9.97
N ALA A 327 5.81 -15.09 11.17
CA ALA A 327 4.39 -14.83 11.42
C ALA A 327 3.99 -13.37 11.14
N ARG A 328 4.82 -12.39 11.53
CA ARG A 328 4.61 -10.97 11.17
C ARG A 328 4.62 -10.76 9.67
N GLN A 329 5.57 -11.38 8.98
CA GLN A 329 5.67 -11.29 7.53
C GLN A 329 4.45 -11.90 6.84
N VAL A 330 4.09 -13.13 7.19
CA VAL A 330 2.92 -13.82 6.62
C VAL A 330 1.63 -13.04 6.90
N PHE A 331 1.48 -12.50 8.12
CA PHE A 331 0.31 -11.68 8.44
C PHE A 331 0.27 -10.42 7.57
N SER A 332 1.39 -9.74 7.38
CA SER A 332 1.45 -8.46 6.66
C SER A 332 1.40 -8.59 5.14
N ALA A 333 1.88 -9.71 4.60
CA ALA A 333 1.95 -10.02 3.17
C ALA A 333 0.58 -9.95 2.52
N THR A 334 0.44 -9.36 1.34
CA THR A 334 -0.83 -9.21 0.59
C THR A 334 -1.17 -10.42 -0.29
N TYR A 335 -0.17 -11.21 -0.66
CA TYR A 335 -0.30 -12.44 -1.45
C TYR A 335 0.18 -13.69 -0.70
N GLY A 336 -0.53 -14.79 -0.93
CA GLY A 336 -0.25 -16.10 -0.36
C GLY A 336 -1.42 -16.67 0.46
N GLU A 337 -1.31 -17.94 0.83
CA GLU A 337 -2.35 -18.64 1.59
C GLU A 337 -2.18 -18.44 3.11
N PHE A 338 -2.48 -17.22 3.58
CA PHE A 338 -2.17 -16.79 4.95
C PHE A 338 -2.67 -17.75 6.00
N HIS A 339 -3.91 -18.23 5.92
CA HIS A 339 -4.52 -19.06 6.96
C HIS A 339 -3.80 -20.39 7.12
N SER A 340 -3.43 -21.02 6.01
CA SER A 340 -2.65 -22.26 6.00
C SER A 340 -1.29 -22.04 6.65
N LEU A 341 -0.60 -20.95 6.27
CA LEU A 341 0.73 -20.62 6.78
C LEU A 341 0.70 -20.26 8.27
N LEU A 342 -0.23 -19.39 8.68
CA LEU A 342 -0.40 -18.99 10.06
C LEU A 342 -0.79 -20.17 10.94
N GLY A 343 -1.69 -21.05 10.46
CA GLY A 343 -2.04 -22.28 11.16
C GLY A 343 -0.83 -23.20 11.35
N ARG A 344 0.04 -23.30 10.34
CA ARG A 344 1.29 -24.08 10.43
C ARG A 344 2.27 -23.46 11.42
N LEU A 345 2.47 -22.15 11.40
CA LEU A 345 3.35 -21.43 12.34
C LEU A 345 2.87 -21.58 13.79
N ILE A 346 1.56 -21.46 14.04
CA ILE A 346 0.97 -21.68 15.37
C ILE A 346 1.17 -23.14 15.81
N THR A 347 1.00 -24.11 14.90
CA THR A 347 1.23 -25.54 15.22
C THR A 347 2.70 -25.80 15.57
N LEU A 348 3.64 -25.24 14.81
CA LEU A 348 5.08 -25.35 15.08
C LEU A 348 5.43 -24.72 16.43
N HIS A 349 4.89 -23.53 16.73
CA HIS A 349 5.05 -22.90 18.03
C HIS A 349 4.55 -23.82 19.14
N ASN A 350 3.31 -24.31 19.08
CA ASN A 350 2.74 -25.17 20.12
C ASN A 350 3.48 -26.51 20.31
N GLN A 351 4.11 -27.04 19.26
CA GLN A 351 4.95 -28.25 19.37
C GLN A 351 6.26 -27.96 20.11
N GLN A 352 6.84 -26.77 19.93
CA GLN A 352 8.11 -26.38 20.53
C GLN A 352 7.92 -25.74 21.92
N TRP A 353 6.82 -25.01 22.13
CA TRP A 353 6.43 -24.31 23.35
C TRP A 353 4.93 -24.56 23.62
N PRO A 354 4.59 -25.64 24.34
CA PRO A 354 3.20 -26.04 24.56
C PRO A 354 2.41 -25.10 25.48
N ASP A 355 3.08 -24.16 26.15
CA ASP A 355 2.45 -23.14 26.98
C ASP A 355 2.15 -21.89 26.13
N ASP A 356 0.86 -21.60 25.90
CA ASP A 356 0.35 -20.33 25.30
C ASP A 356 0.56 -19.13 26.26
N SER A 357 1.75 -18.99 26.84
CA SER A 357 2.02 -18.11 27.98
C SER A 357 2.39 -16.68 27.59
N THR A 358 2.55 -16.38 26.31
CA THR A 358 2.88 -15.02 25.87
C THR A 358 1.67 -14.31 25.26
N ALA A 359 1.50 -13.05 25.62
CA ALA A 359 0.46 -12.20 25.04
C ALA A 359 0.57 -12.10 23.50
N TRP A 360 1.79 -12.19 22.96
CA TRP A 360 2.06 -12.10 21.52
C TRP A 360 1.41 -13.26 20.74
N TRP A 361 1.64 -14.51 21.17
CA TRP A 361 1.10 -15.69 20.48
C TRP A 361 -0.42 -15.83 20.64
N LEU A 362 -0.98 -15.42 21.79
CA LEU A 362 -2.43 -15.29 21.97
C LEU A 362 -3.05 -14.28 21.01
N ASN A 363 -2.46 -13.08 20.89
CA ASN A 363 -2.90 -12.08 19.93
C ASN A 363 -2.83 -12.61 18.50
N MET A 364 -1.72 -13.28 18.15
CA MET A 364 -1.53 -13.84 16.83
C MET A 364 -2.57 -14.90 16.48
N ARG A 365 -2.83 -15.83 17.41
CA ARG A 365 -3.86 -16.86 17.26
C ARG A 365 -5.24 -16.25 17.07
N ALA A 366 -5.60 -15.27 17.89
CA ALA A 366 -6.89 -14.57 17.79
C ALA A 366 -7.04 -13.86 16.43
N CYS A 367 -6.01 -13.15 15.95
CA CYS A 367 -6.00 -12.52 14.64
C CYS A 367 -6.15 -13.55 13.49
N ALA A 368 -5.41 -14.66 13.54
CA ALA A 368 -5.51 -15.73 12.54
C ALA A 368 -6.90 -16.39 12.53
N GLN A 369 -7.48 -16.66 13.71
CA GLN A 369 -8.83 -17.20 13.84
C GLN A 369 -9.88 -16.21 13.34
N MET A 370 -9.73 -14.91 13.59
CA MET A 370 -10.64 -13.89 13.09
C MET A 370 -10.62 -13.81 11.56
N LEU A 371 -9.45 -13.82 10.93
CA LEU A 371 -9.34 -13.89 9.47
C LEU A 371 -10.05 -15.14 8.93
N ASN A 372 -9.88 -16.29 9.58
CA ASN A 372 -10.54 -17.53 9.20
C ASN A 372 -12.07 -17.46 9.36
N LEU A 373 -12.55 -16.79 10.41
CA LEU A 373 -13.97 -16.60 10.69
C LEU A 373 -14.65 -15.70 9.64
N LEU A 374 -13.94 -14.70 9.13
CA LEU A 374 -14.46 -13.78 8.12
C LEU A 374 -14.52 -14.38 6.72
N GLU A 375 -13.64 -15.34 6.40
CA GLU A 375 -13.59 -15.96 5.07
C GLU A 375 -14.48 -17.19 4.94
N LYS A 376 -14.67 -17.96 6.03
CA LYS A 376 -15.43 -19.21 5.98
C LYS A 376 -16.93 -18.98 6.21
N ASN A 377 -17.73 -19.60 5.36
CA ASN A 377 -19.15 -19.82 5.61
C ASN A 377 -19.31 -20.94 6.65
N LEU A 378 -19.39 -20.55 7.92
CA LEU A 378 -19.63 -21.46 9.03
C LEU A 378 -21.08 -21.37 9.52
N GLU A 379 -21.58 -22.48 10.05
CA GLU A 379 -22.87 -22.50 10.75
C GLU A 379 -22.91 -21.47 11.90
N PRO A 380 -24.04 -20.78 12.13
CA PRO A 380 -24.13 -19.67 13.08
C PRO A 380 -23.63 -19.99 14.50
N GLU A 381 -23.93 -21.18 15.02
CA GLU A 381 -23.48 -21.60 16.36
C GLU A 381 -21.97 -21.78 16.44
N THR A 382 -21.38 -22.40 15.41
CA THR A 382 -19.93 -22.58 15.29
C THR A 382 -19.25 -21.23 15.16
N LYS A 383 -19.82 -20.33 14.35
CA LYS A 383 -19.32 -18.96 14.18
C LYS A 383 -19.32 -18.20 15.51
N ASN A 384 -20.40 -18.26 16.28
CA ASN A 384 -20.49 -17.62 17.59
C ASN A 384 -19.49 -18.21 18.59
N ARG A 385 -19.35 -19.55 18.66
CA ARG A 385 -18.37 -20.19 19.55
C ARG A 385 -16.94 -19.79 19.23
N GLN A 386 -16.58 -19.75 17.94
CA GLN A 386 -15.25 -19.30 17.52
C GLN A 386 -15.04 -17.82 17.83
N PHE A 387 -16.05 -16.97 17.59
CA PHE A 387 -16.00 -15.56 17.94
C PHE A 387 -15.72 -15.34 19.43
N GLN A 388 -16.45 -16.02 20.32
CA GLN A 388 -16.21 -15.92 21.76
C GLN A 388 -14.81 -16.37 22.17
N ARG A 389 -14.26 -17.41 21.54
CA ARG A 389 -12.88 -17.85 21.77
C ARG A 389 -11.86 -16.79 21.35
N ILE A 390 -12.08 -16.15 20.21
CA ILE A 390 -11.22 -15.06 19.73
C ILE A 390 -11.20 -13.89 20.72
N LEU A 391 -12.38 -13.48 21.21
CA LEU A 391 -12.47 -12.42 22.23
C LEU A 391 -11.73 -12.81 23.52
N SER A 392 -11.90 -14.06 23.96
CA SER A 392 -11.22 -14.59 25.15
C SER A 392 -9.70 -14.58 25.00
N ASP A 393 -9.16 -14.93 23.82
CA ASP A 393 -7.73 -14.94 23.55
C ASP A 393 -7.13 -13.52 23.66
N TRP A 394 -7.78 -12.50 23.08
CA TRP A 394 -7.33 -11.11 23.21
C TRP A 394 -7.46 -10.58 24.64
N GLN A 395 -8.54 -10.91 25.35
CA GLN A 395 -8.71 -10.55 26.77
C GLN A 395 -7.60 -11.18 27.62
N GLN A 396 -7.32 -12.46 27.43
CA GLN A 396 -6.27 -13.17 28.16
C GLN A 396 -4.88 -12.60 27.84
N ALA A 397 -4.61 -12.26 26.59
CA ALA A 397 -3.36 -11.60 26.20
C ALA A 397 -3.16 -10.27 26.95
N ALA A 398 -4.20 -9.44 27.04
CA ALA A 398 -4.17 -8.16 27.75
C ALA A 398 -4.09 -8.29 29.29
N ILE A 399 -4.42 -9.48 29.84
CA ILE A 399 -4.28 -9.80 31.27
C ILE A 399 -2.86 -10.31 31.58
N ILE A 400 -2.30 -11.15 30.71
CA ILE A 400 -0.96 -11.75 30.88
C ILE A 400 0.12 -10.69 30.84
N ASP A 401 0.00 -9.72 29.94
CA ASP A 401 0.94 -8.62 29.78
C ASP A 401 0.18 -7.30 29.80
N GLU A 402 0.32 -6.55 30.89
CA GLU A 402 -0.31 -5.24 31.05
C GLU A 402 0.18 -4.23 30.00
N ASN A 403 1.40 -4.44 29.47
CA ASN A 403 2.00 -3.62 28.42
C ASN A 403 1.58 -4.06 27.00
N ALA A 404 0.89 -5.19 26.84
CA ALA A 404 0.39 -5.64 25.54
C ALA A 404 -0.86 -4.86 25.13
N PHE A 405 -0.65 -3.68 24.54
CA PHE A 405 -1.71 -2.80 24.06
C PHE A 405 -2.46 -3.36 22.83
N VAL A 406 -1.72 -3.93 21.87
CA VAL A 406 -2.28 -4.39 20.58
C VAL A 406 -3.44 -5.39 20.71
N PRO A 407 -3.40 -6.43 21.57
CA PRO A 407 -4.55 -7.32 21.77
C PRO A 407 -5.81 -6.59 22.25
N LEU A 408 -5.66 -5.63 23.17
CA LEU A 408 -6.79 -4.84 23.67
C LEU A 408 -7.36 -3.92 22.59
N PHE A 409 -6.50 -3.33 21.74
CA PHE A 409 -6.93 -2.59 20.56
C PHE A 409 -7.73 -3.46 19.58
N ASN A 410 -7.25 -4.66 19.28
CA ASN A 410 -7.93 -5.59 18.38
C ASN A 410 -9.31 -6.00 18.94
N LEU A 411 -9.39 -6.30 20.24
CA LEU A 411 -10.64 -6.56 20.94
C LEU A 411 -11.62 -5.38 20.80
N PHE A 412 -11.16 -4.17 21.13
CA PHE A 412 -11.96 -2.95 21.06
C PHE A 412 -12.50 -2.71 19.65
N TRP A 413 -11.63 -2.82 18.63
CA TRP A 413 -12.00 -2.60 17.24
C TRP A 413 -13.05 -3.60 16.74
N VAL A 414 -12.90 -4.87 17.10
CA VAL A 414 -13.87 -5.91 16.75
C VAL A 414 -15.22 -5.68 17.43
N LEU A 415 -15.22 -5.34 18.73
CA LEU A 415 -16.45 -5.03 19.45
C LEU A 415 -17.21 -3.86 18.78
N ALA A 416 -16.50 -2.81 18.38
CA ALA A 416 -17.07 -1.67 17.65
C ALA A 416 -17.65 -2.08 16.29
N THR A 417 -16.91 -2.87 15.52
CA THR A 417 -17.33 -3.34 14.19
C THR A 417 -18.60 -4.19 14.25
N PHE A 418 -18.73 -5.03 15.28
CA PHE A 418 -19.92 -5.85 15.52
C PHE A 418 -20.99 -5.14 16.37
N GLN A 419 -20.89 -3.81 16.53
CA GLN A 419 -21.88 -2.97 17.19
C GLN A 419 -22.17 -3.34 18.65
N ASN A 420 -21.19 -3.91 19.36
CA ASN A 420 -21.26 -4.17 20.79
C ASN A 420 -20.98 -2.88 21.59
N TYR A 421 -21.76 -1.83 21.33
CA TYR A 421 -21.46 -0.46 21.76
C TYR A 421 -21.26 -0.31 23.27
N ARG A 422 -22.07 -0.99 24.10
CA ARG A 422 -21.89 -0.93 25.56
C ARG A 422 -20.53 -1.45 25.99
N LEU A 423 -20.10 -2.60 25.47
CA LEU A 423 -18.78 -3.16 25.79
C LEU A 423 -17.63 -2.27 25.31
N VAL A 424 -17.78 -1.63 24.14
CA VAL A 424 -16.82 -0.63 23.64
C VAL A 424 -16.65 0.50 24.65
N LEU A 425 -17.75 1.04 25.17
CA LEU A 425 -17.75 2.11 26.16
C LEU A 425 -17.18 1.63 27.51
N ASP A 426 -17.54 0.42 27.95
CA ASP A 426 -17.09 -0.16 29.22
C ASP A 426 -15.56 -0.31 29.28
N ILE A 427 -14.91 -0.72 28.17
CA ILE A 427 -13.46 -0.92 28.12
C ILE A 427 -12.68 0.33 27.68
N PHE A 428 -13.36 1.39 27.21
CA PHE A 428 -12.72 2.58 26.63
C PHE A 428 -11.72 3.24 27.60
N SER A 429 -12.08 3.36 28.88
CA SER A 429 -11.21 4.00 29.86
C SER A 429 -9.90 3.24 30.08
N ASP A 430 -9.94 1.90 30.09
CA ASP A 430 -8.75 1.06 30.26
C ASP A 430 -7.85 1.17 29.04
N ILE A 431 -8.38 0.94 27.84
CA ILE A 431 -7.58 1.01 26.60
C ILE A 431 -6.98 2.40 26.37
N ARG A 432 -7.72 3.47 26.67
CA ARG A 432 -7.22 4.84 26.60
C ARG A 432 -6.06 5.05 27.57
N GLN A 433 -6.20 4.61 28.82
CA GLN A 433 -5.15 4.77 29.83
C GLN A 433 -3.89 4.00 29.42
N ARG A 434 -4.04 2.75 28.96
CA ARG A 434 -2.92 1.95 28.47
C ARG A 434 -2.24 2.59 27.25
N CYS A 435 -2.99 3.15 26.31
CA CYS A 435 -2.43 3.86 25.17
C CYS A 435 -1.56 5.06 25.59
N LEU A 436 -1.98 5.78 26.63
CA LEU A 436 -1.26 6.96 27.14
C LEU A 436 0.01 6.60 27.93
N THR A 437 0.04 5.44 28.58
CA THR A 437 1.18 5.00 29.41
C THR A 437 2.10 4.00 28.73
N ALA A 438 1.65 3.40 27.62
CA ALA A 438 2.40 2.44 26.82
C ALA A 438 3.73 3.01 26.32
N GLY A 439 4.78 2.19 26.32
CA GLY A 439 6.01 2.46 25.56
C GLY A 439 5.79 2.24 24.06
N LEU A 440 6.79 2.58 23.25
CA LEU A 440 6.73 2.38 21.80
C LEU A 440 6.62 0.88 21.44
N GLU A 441 7.30 0.04 22.21
CA GLU A 441 7.27 -1.42 22.12
C GLU A 441 5.89 -2.02 22.35
N SER A 442 5.01 -1.36 23.12
CA SER A 442 3.63 -1.81 23.32
C SER A 442 2.78 -1.69 22.05
N PHE A 443 3.19 -0.85 21.10
CA PHE A 443 2.56 -0.72 19.78
C PHE A 443 3.15 -1.67 18.73
N GLU A 444 4.09 -2.54 19.13
CA GLU A 444 4.59 -3.62 18.31
C GLU A 444 3.65 -4.81 18.35
N GLY A 445 3.28 -5.32 17.18
CA GLY A 445 2.44 -6.50 17.11
C GLY A 445 1.59 -6.51 15.86
N ILE A 446 0.61 -7.41 15.90
CA ILE A 446 -0.25 -7.70 14.78
C ILE A 446 -1.61 -7.03 15.05
N PHE A 447 -1.90 -5.99 14.25
CA PHE A 447 -3.15 -5.23 14.31
C PHE A 447 -4.20 -5.86 13.39
N PHE A 448 -5.44 -5.82 13.84
CA PHE A 448 -6.61 -6.23 13.08
C PHE A 448 -7.56 -5.03 12.90
N PRO A 449 -8.14 -4.82 11.69
CA PRO A 449 -8.04 -5.65 10.49
C PRO A 449 -6.74 -5.41 9.73
N ARG A 450 -6.43 -6.33 8.81
CA ARG A 450 -5.22 -6.30 7.98
C ARG A 450 -5.28 -5.33 6.79
N LYS A 451 -6.36 -4.58 6.61
CA LYS A 451 -6.61 -3.83 5.37
C LYS A 451 -5.61 -2.67 5.21
N TYR A 452 -5.31 -2.27 3.96
CA TYR A 452 -4.65 -0.99 3.68
C TYR A 452 -5.69 0.13 3.73
N ASP A 453 -6.17 0.38 4.94
CA ASP A 453 -6.99 1.53 5.27
C ASP A 453 -6.11 2.69 5.77
N ASP A 454 -6.75 3.82 6.01
CA ASP A 454 -6.16 5.02 6.57
C ASP A 454 -5.34 4.72 7.84
N PHE A 455 -5.88 3.90 8.75
CA PHE A 455 -5.21 3.55 9.99
C PHE A 455 -3.87 2.86 9.75
N ARG A 456 -3.85 1.79 8.94
CA ARG A 456 -2.62 1.02 8.69
C ARG A 456 -1.59 1.85 7.95
N VAL A 457 -2.00 2.56 6.89
CA VAL A 457 -1.06 3.37 6.09
C VAL A 457 -0.46 4.49 6.94
N GLU A 458 -1.29 5.18 7.72
CA GLU A 458 -0.82 6.25 8.60
C GLU A 458 0.13 5.73 9.67
N ARG A 459 -0.15 4.55 10.25
CA ARG A 459 0.73 3.91 11.22
C ARG A 459 2.11 3.64 10.62
N GLU A 460 2.18 3.01 9.44
CA GLU A 460 3.47 2.77 8.78
C GLU A 460 4.19 4.10 8.52
N ARG A 461 3.47 5.11 8.01
CA ARG A 461 4.01 6.47 7.78
C ARG A 461 4.62 7.08 9.02
N ILE A 462 3.92 7.02 10.16
CA ILE A 462 4.40 7.55 11.43
C ILE A 462 5.71 6.86 11.85
N LEU A 463 5.79 5.53 11.71
CA LEU A 463 6.92 4.72 12.14
C LEU A 463 8.23 5.04 11.41
N PHE A 464 8.18 5.44 10.14
CA PHE A 464 9.38 5.89 9.42
C PHE A 464 9.51 7.42 9.30
N SER A 465 8.56 8.21 9.84
CA SER A 465 8.54 9.67 9.66
C SER A 465 9.63 10.44 10.41
N SER A 466 10.28 9.82 11.39
CA SER A 466 11.27 10.47 12.26
C SER A 466 12.22 9.45 12.86
N PRO A 467 13.54 9.74 12.95
CA PRO A 467 14.49 8.90 13.68
C PRO A 467 14.36 9.09 15.21
N ILE A 468 13.63 10.10 15.67
CA ILE A 468 13.44 10.40 17.10
C ILE A 468 12.23 9.61 17.62
N GLU A 469 12.49 8.59 18.44
CA GLU A 469 11.48 7.67 18.99
C GLU A 469 10.35 8.40 19.74
N SER A 470 10.64 9.44 20.51
CA SER A 470 9.61 10.19 21.26
C SER A 470 8.62 10.93 20.35
N ILE A 471 9.06 11.37 19.16
CA ILE A 471 8.18 11.97 18.16
C ILE A 471 7.30 10.90 17.51
N VAL A 472 7.88 9.74 17.18
CA VAL A 472 7.14 8.60 16.62
C VAL A 472 6.10 8.11 17.62
N HIS A 473 6.49 7.91 18.87
CA HIS A 473 5.62 7.50 19.97
C HIS A 473 4.45 8.47 20.15
N SER A 474 4.72 9.78 20.29
CA SER A 474 3.66 10.78 20.45
C SER A 474 2.68 10.81 19.28
N ARG A 475 3.17 10.72 18.04
CA ARG A 475 2.33 10.67 16.85
C ARG A 475 1.49 9.41 16.80
N LEU A 476 2.07 8.26 17.15
CA LEU A 476 1.38 6.97 17.14
C LEU A 476 0.30 6.91 18.23
N THR A 477 0.59 7.41 19.43
CA THR A 477 -0.39 7.55 20.51
C THR A 477 -1.55 8.44 20.06
N ASN A 478 -1.29 9.62 19.46
CA ASN A 478 -2.35 10.50 18.98
C ASN A 478 -3.19 9.86 17.85
N HIS A 479 -2.54 9.16 16.92
CA HIS A 479 -3.21 8.44 15.84
C HIS A 479 -4.15 7.37 16.39
N ILE A 480 -3.65 6.50 17.27
CA ILE A 480 -4.43 5.44 17.90
C ILE A 480 -5.57 6.01 18.74
N LEU A 481 -5.30 7.03 19.58
CA LEU A 481 -6.35 7.65 20.38
C LEU A 481 -7.43 8.28 19.50
N SER A 482 -7.06 8.90 18.37
CA SER A 482 -8.04 9.44 17.42
C SER A 482 -9.00 8.35 16.93
N GLU A 483 -8.50 7.17 16.59
CA GLU A 483 -9.33 6.02 16.21
C GLU A 483 -10.23 5.54 17.36
N LEU A 484 -9.68 5.43 18.57
CA LEU A 484 -10.46 4.99 19.73
C LEU A 484 -11.62 5.95 20.03
N TYR A 485 -11.36 7.26 19.97
CA TYR A 485 -12.37 8.29 20.15
C TYR A 485 -13.40 8.32 19.02
N GLU A 486 -12.99 8.04 17.78
CA GLU A 486 -13.92 7.89 16.66
C GLU A 486 -14.91 6.75 16.91
N GLN A 487 -14.42 5.56 17.28
CA GLN A 487 -15.28 4.41 17.56
C GLN A 487 -16.15 4.65 18.81
N LYS A 488 -15.62 5.33 19.84
CA LYS A 488 -16.42 5.78 20.98
C LYS A 488 -17.58 6.69 20.54
N GLY A 489 -17.30 7.66 19.67
CA GLY A 489 -18.32 8.55 19.12
C GLY A 489 -19.40 7.80 18.33
N LYS A 490 -19.00 6.86 17.48
CA LYS A 490 -19.92 5.96 16.77
C LYS A 490 -20.76 5.10 17.73
N ALA A 491 -20.16 4.61 18.82
CA ALA A 491 -20.85 3.80 19.81
C ALA A 491 -21.92 4.60 20.56
N HIS A 492 -21.60 5.80 21.06
CA HIS A 492 -22.58 6.71 21.66
C HIS A 492 -23.70 7.07 20.68
N HIS A 493 -23.36 7.39 19.43
CA HIS A 493 -24.36 7.68 18.40
C HIS A 493 -25.30 6.48 18.15
N GLY A 494 -24.76 5.27 18.08
CA GLY A 494 -25.55 4.04 17.95
C GLY A 494 -26.45 3.74 19.15
N LEU A 495 -26.14 4.28 20.32
CA LEU A 495 -26.98 4.24 21.54
C LEU A 495 -27.90 5.46 21.67
N ASN A 496 -27.91 6.37 20.68
CA ASN A 496 -28.65 7.62 20.66
C ASN A 496 -28.24 8.63 21.77
N GLU A 497 -26.99 8.56 22.21
CA GLU A 497 -26.33 9.46 23.17
C GLU A 497 -25.58 10.55 22.39
N ARG A 498 -26.30 11.57 21.94
CA ARG A 498 -25.81 12.50 20.89
C ARG A 498 -24.72 13.45 21.37
N GLU A 499 -24.80 13.97 22.59
CA GLU A 499 -23.82 14.93 23.10
C GLU A 499 -22.47 14.24 23.37
N GLU A 500 -22.52 13.06 23.97
CA GLU A 500 -21.36 12.22 24.21
C GLU A 500 -20.70 11.76 22.90
N ALA A 501 -21.50 11.53 21.86
CA ALA A 501 -21.00 11.22 20.53
C ALA A 501 -20.23 12.41 19.92
N ILE A 502 -20.78 13.63 20.02
CA ILE A 502 -20.14 14.86 19.52
C ILE A 502 -18.82 15.08 20.26
N GLU A 503 -18.82 15.06 21.60
CA GLU A 503 -17.62 15.27 22.41
C GLU A 503 -16.50 14.28 22.03
N ALA A 504 -16.84 13.00 21.85
CA ALA A 504 -15.87 11.99 21.46
C ALA A 504 -15.32 12.21 20.04
N LEU A 505 -16.17 12.60 19.07
CA LEU A 505 -15.72 12.88 17.70
C LEU A 505 -14.86 14.15 17.62
N GLU A 506 -15.20 15.18 18.38
CA GLU A 506 -14.38 16.38 18.50
C GLU A 506 -13.01 16.07 19.12
N ALA A 507 -12.96 15.21 20.16
CA ALA A 507 -11.70 14.74 20.73
C ALA A 507 -10.86 13.96 19.70
N SER A 508 -11.49 13.09 18.90
CA SER A 508 -10.84 12.39 17.80
C SER A 508 -10.20 13.35 16.78
N ILE A 509 -10.95 14.37 16.37
CA ILE A 509 -10.50 15.40 15.42
C ILE A 509 -9.42 16.30 16.03
N GLY A 510 -9.49 16.60 17.33
CA GLY A 510 -8.49 17.38 18.05
C GLY A 510 -7.14 16.68 18.12
N LEU A 511 -7.13 15.35 18.25
CA LEU A 511 -5.92 14.53 18.20
C LEU A 511 -5.37 14.40 16.78
N ARG A 512 -6.27 14.23 15.80
CA ARG A 512 -5.91 14.08 14.40
C ARG A 512 -6.88 14.85 13.51
N SER A 513 -6.46 16.05 13.09
CA SER A 513 -7.30 16.93 12.28
C SER A 513 -7.64 16.36 10.90
N THR A 514 -6.89 15.37 10.42
CA THR A 514 -7.14 14.69 9.15
C THR A 514 -8.05 13.46 9.27
N ASN A 515 -8.61 13.15 10.44
CA ASN A 515 -9.56 12.03 10.56
C ASN A 515 -10.88 12.38 9.85
N VAL A 516 -10.98 11.93 8.59
CA VAL A 516 -12.10 12.18 7.67
C VAL A 516 -13.38 11.51 8.16
N GLN A 517 -13.25 10.30 8.70
CA GLN A 517 -14.41 9.52 9.13
C GLN A 517 -15.05 10.10 10.39
N ALA A 518 -14.27 10.51 11.38
CA ALA A 518 -14.76 11.24 12.55
C ALA A 518 -15.46 12.55 12.16
N ARG A 519 -14.87 13.33 11.24
CA ARG A 519 -15.50 14.57 10.72
C ARG A 519 -16.83 14.31 10.03
N TYR A 520 -16.90 13.29 9.20
CA TYR A 520 -18.12 12.96 8.47
C TYR A 520 -19.23 12.48 9.42
N VAL A 521 -18.91 11.61 10.39
CA VAL A 521 -19.87 11.15 11.41
C VAL A 521 -20.33 12.29 12.32
N LEU A 522 -19.46 13.27 12.60
CA LEU A 522 -19.87 14.48 13.32
C LEU A 522 -20.84 15.33 12.49
N ALA A 523 -20.56 15.54 11.20
CA ALA A 523 -21.43 16.32 10.31
C ALA A 523 -22.84 15.72 10.16
N ARG A 524 -22.94 14.46 9.76
CA ARG A 524 -23.65 13.45 10.55
C ARG A 524 -24.76 13.89 11.51
N ILE A 525 -24.35 13.82 12.78
CA ILE A 525 -25.12 14.09 13.99
C ILE A 525 -25.55 15.55 14.02
N LEU A 526 -24.71 16.49 13.57
CA LEU A 526 -25.05 17.92 13.53
C LEU A 526 -26.22 18.20 12.58
N LEU A 527 -26.32 17.52 11.44
CA LEU A 527 -27.49 17.60 10.57
C LEU A 527 -28.76 17.11 11.27
N GLU A 528 -28.67 16.01 12.04
CA GLU A 528 -29.79 15.47 12.82
C GLU A 528 -30.22 16.38 13.98
N LYS A 529 -29.32 17.26 14.42
CA LYS A 529 -29.57 18.32 15.41
C LYS A 529 -29.96 19.66 14.79
N GLU A 530 -30.07 19.73 13.47
CA GLU A 530 -30.36 20.97 12.72
C GLU A 530 -29.29 22.07 12.93
N GLU A 531 -28.05 21.69 13.29
CA GLU A 531 -26.90 22.60 13.42
C GLU A 531 -26.21 22.80 12.06
N ILE A 532 -26.95 23.39 11.12
CA ILE A 532 -26.65 23.41 9.68
C ILE A 532 -25.26 23.99 9.34
N GLU A 533 -24.92 25.17 9.89
CA GLU A 533 -23.65 25.85 9.58
C GLU A 533 -22.43 25.00 9.98
N GLN A 534 -22.50 24.37 11.16
CA GLN A 534 -21.42 23.51 11.64
C GLN A 534 -21.33 22.23 10.81
N ALA A 535 -22.47 21.62 10.47
CA ALA A 535 -22.51 20.45 9.61
C ALA A 535 -21.88 20.72 8.24
N GLU A 536 -22.24 21.84 7.60
CA GLU A 536 -21.67 22.27 6.32
C GLU A 536 -20.16 22.44 6.40
N LYS A 537 -19.68 23.12 7.45
CA LYS A 537 -18.24 23.30 7.71
C LYS A 537 -17.52 21.96 7.81
N HIS A 538 -18.07 21.00 8.56
CA HIS A 538 -17.45 19.68 8.71
C HIS A 538 -17.47 18.89 7.40
N LEU A 539 -18.54 18.93 6.61
CA LEU A 539 -18.59 18.29 5.29
C LEU A 539 -17.58 18.89 4.30
N LYS A 540 -17.44 20.23 4.27
CA LYS A 540 -16.42 20.91 3.45
C LYS A 540 -15.01 20.51 3.88
N MET A 541 -14.75 20.40 5.19
CA MET A 541 -13.47 19.93 5.71
C MET A 541 -13.21 18.45 5.39
N THR A 542 -14.26 17.61 5.38
CA THR A 542 -14.16 16.22 4.91
C THR A 542 -13.68 16.17 3.45
N LEU A 543 -14.26 16.98 2.57
CA LEU A 543 -13.80 17.07 1.17
C LEU A 543 -12.43 17.74 1.00
N TYR A 544 -12.08 18.66 1.90
CA TYR A 544 -10.75 19.27 1.91
C TYR A 544 -9.66 18.24 2.20
N TYR A 545 -9.89 17.29 3.10
CA TYR A 545 -8.91 16.24 3.41
C TYR A 545 -9.05 14.98 2.53
N ALA A 546 -10.25 14.69 2.02
CA ALA A 546 -10.54 13.58 1.13
C ALA A 546 -11.42 14.03 -0.05
N PRO A 547 -10.83 14.58 -1.13
CA PRO A 547 -11.57 15.17 -2.24
C PRO A 547 -12.48 14.19 -3.00
N PHE A 548 -12.29 12.89 -2.83
CA PHE A 548 -13.11 11.84 -3.45
C PHE A 548 -14.08 11.17 -2.47
N PHE A 549 -14.37 11.80 -1.32
CA PHE A 549 -15.35 11.30 -0.35
C PHE A 549 -16.80 11.63 -0.79
N PHE A 550 -17.29 10.91 -1.80
CA PHE A 550 -18.62 11.12 -2.40
C PHE A 550 -19.82 11.14 -1.44
N PRO A 551 -19.84 10.40 -0.31
CA PRO A 551 -20.92 10.55 0.67
C PRO A 551 -21.06 12.00 1.18
N ALA A 552 -19.95 12.71 1.40
CA ALA A 552 -19.98 14.11 1.82
C ALA A 552 -20.43 15.05 0.68
N VAL A 553 -20.10 14.74 -0.57
CA VAL A 553 -20.61 15.47 -1.75
C VAL A 553 -22.12 15.39 -1.82
N ARG A 554 -22.67 14.17 -1.72
CA ARG A 554 -24.12 13.94 -1.74
C ARG A 554 -24.81 14.70 -0.62
N ASP A 555 -24.25 14.65 0.59
CA ASP A 555 -24.86 15.27 1.77
C ASP A 555 -24.77 16.81 1.72
N LEU A 556 -23.68 17.38 1.16
CA LEU A 556 -23.61 18.81 0.87
C LEU A 556 -24.64 19.26 -0.17
N CYS A 557 -24.83 18.49 -1.25
CA CYS A 557 -25.86 18.83 -2.24
C CYS A 557 -27.27 18.77 -1.63
N ASN A 558 -27.57 17.76 -0.81
CA ASN A 558 -28.85 17.69 -0.10
C ASN A 558 -29.04 18.89 0.85
N LEU A 559 -27.96 19.31 1.52
CA LEU A 559 -27.98 20.46 2.42
C LEU A 559 -28.28 21.76 1.68
N TYR A 560 -27.60 22.01 0.56
CA TYR A 560 -27.85 23.19 -0.27
C TYR A 560 -29.27 23.23 -0.81
N GLU A 561 -29.84 22.12 -1.26
CA GLU A 561 -31.26 22.05 -1.66
C GLU A 561 -32.20 22.41 -0.50
N ALA A 562 -31.94 21.87 0.70
CA ALA A 562 -32.75 22.17 1.88
C ALA A 562 -32.69 23.66 2.30
N LEU A 563 -31.57 24.34 2.02
CA LEU A 563 -31.38 25.77 2.24
C LEU A 563 -31.92 26.66 1.11
N GLY A 564 -32.44 26.08 0.02
CA GLY A 564 -32.86 26.82 -1.17
C GLY A 564 -31.70 27.31 -2.04
N GLU A 565 -30.48 26.81 -1.81
CA GLU A 565 -29.26 27.14 -2.55
C GLU A 565 -29.04 26.20 -3.75
N GLY A 566 -30.07 25.98 -4.56
CA GLY A 566 -30.02 25.02 -5.69
C GLY A 566 -28.87 25.26 -6.69
N ASN A 567 -28.44 26.53 -6.85
CA ASN A 567 -27.27 26.84 -7.69
C ASN A 567 -25.95 26.28 -7.12
N ALA A 568 -25.80 26.25 -5.78
CA ALA A 568 -24.64 25.67 -5.12
C ALA A 568 -24.67 24.14 -5.25
N ALA A 569 -25.84 23.52 -5.06
CA ALA A 569 -26.04 22.09 -5.28
C ALA A 569 -25.72 21.67 -6.73
N TYR A 570 -26.25 22.41 -7.71
CA TYR A 570 -25.96 22.21 -9.13
C TYR A 570 -24.47 22.32 -9.44
N SER A 571 -23.82 23.38 -8.95
CA SER A 571 -22.40 23.64 -9.24
C SER A 571 -21.51 22.54 -8.67
N LEU A 572 -21.76 22.11 -7.43
CA LEU A 572 -21.04 21.01 -6.80
C LEU A 572 -21.28 19.67 -7.52
N ALA A 573 -22.54 19.36 -7.85
CA ALA A 573 -22.88 18.15 -8.58
C ALA A 573 -22.21 18.12 -9.97
N LYS A 574 -22.21 19.23 -10.70
CA LYS A 574 -21.57 19.35 -12.01
C LYS A 574 -20.06 19.17 -11.93
N GLU A 575 -19.41 19.75 -10.91
CA GLU A 575 -17.99 19.53 -10.67
C GLU A 575 -17.66 18.05 -10.45
N TYR A 576 -18.43 17.36 -9.63
CA TYR A 576 -18.20 15.94 -9.36
C TYR A 576 -18.64 15.01 -10.49
N MET A 577 -19.51 15.47 -11.40
CA MET A 577 -19.73 14.76 -12.67
C MET A 577 -18.46 14.76 -13.54
N HIS A 578 -17.72 15.86 -13.61
CA HIS A 578 -16.42 15.87 -14.29
C HIS A 578 -15.41 14.92 -13.62
N VAL A 579 -15.45 14.79 -12.30
CA VAL A 579 -14.66 13.79 -11.58
C VAL A 579 -15.05 12.37 -12.03
N ILE A 580 -16.34 12.03 -12.07
CA ILE A 580 -16.82 10.70 -12.50
C ILE A 580 -16.43 10.40 -13.95
N GLU A 581 -16.51 11.39 -14.83
CA GLU A 581 -16.11 11.24 -16.23
C GLU A 581 -14.60 10.99 -16.37
N ALA A 582 -13.78 11.70 -15.59
CA ALA A 582 -12.33 11.49 -15.55
C ALA A 582 -11.97 10.15 -14.89
N MET A 583 -12.74 9.74 -13.88
CA MET A 583 -12.50 8.56 -13.04
C MET A 583 -13.72 7.62 -13.05
N PRO A 584 -13.86 6.76 -14.08
CA PRO A 584 -14.99 5.85 -14.22
C PRO A 584 -15.20 4.89 -13.04
N SER A 585 -14.19 4.70 -12.17
CA SER A 585 -14.31 3.98 -10.90
C SER A 585 -15.41 4.53 -9.99
N TYR A 586 -15.79 5.80 -10.15
CA TYR A 586 -16.86 6.45 -9.39
C TYR A 586 -18.21 6.49 -10.09
N ARG A 587 -18.39 5.79 -11.22
CA ARG A 587 -19.67 5.79 -11.97
C ARG A 587 -20.88 5.41 -11.12
N GLY A 588 -20.70 4.58 -10.08
CA GLY A 588 -21.77 4.24 -9.14
C GLY A 588 -22.38 5.45 -8.40
N TRP A 589 -21.69 6.60 -8.36
CA TRP A 589 -22.19 7.83 -7.73
C TRP A 589 -22.98 8.75 -8.65
N GLU A 590 -23.05 8.43 -9.94
CA GLU A 590 -23.64 9.28 -10.97
C GLU A 590 -25.13 9.57 -10.72
N GLU A 591 -25.92 8.54 -10.40
CA GLU A 591 -27.36 8.70 -10.12
C GLU A 591 -27.62 9.60 -8.91
N HIS A 592 -26.75 9.55 -7.90
CA HIS A 592 -26.85 10.38 -6.71
C HIS A 592 -26.67 11.87 -7.00
N LEU A 593 -25.96 12.22 -8.08
CA LEU A 593 -25.67 13.60 -8.47
C LEU A 593 -26.58 14.12 -9.59
N ARG A 594 -27.03 13.25 -10.50
CA ARG A 594 -27.86 13.62 -11.66
C ARG A 594 -29.13 14.38 -11.28
N LYS A 595 -29.74 14.05 -10.14
CA LYS A 595 -30.96 14.73 -9.67
C LYS A 595 -30.80 16.24 -9.42
N TYR A 596 -29.57 16.72 -9.16
CA TYR A 596 -29.31 18.16 -8.96
C TYR A 596 -29.05 18.91 -10.27
N LEU A 597 -28.86 18.19 -11.38
CA LEU A 597 -28.56 18.78 -12.69
C LEU A 597 -29.82 19.10 -13.51
N SER A 598 -30.96 18.51 -13.15
CA SER A 598 -32.25 18.70 -13.84
C SER A 598 -32.97 20.00 -13.46
N HIS A 599 -32.57 20.67 -12.38
CA HIS A 599 -33.26 21.85 -11.85
C HIS A 599 -33.11 23.15 -12.67
N GLN A 600 -32.25 23.19 -13.70
CA GLN A 600 -32.13 24.37 -14.59
C GLN A 600 -33.15 24.44 -15.75
N ASN A 601 -33.98 23.41 -15.98
CA ASN A 601 -34.99 23.48 -17.05
C ASN A 601 -36.28 24.23 -16.65
N LEU A 602 -36.34 24.87 -15.48
CA LEU A 602 -37.56 25.56 -14.98
C LEU A 602 -37.37 27.04 -14.62
N ALA A 603 -36.21 27.64 -14.91
CA ALA A 603 -35.95 29.06 -14.66
C ALA A 603 -35.23 29.75 -15.85
N GLY A 604 -35.67 29.45 -17.07
CA GLY A 604 -35.29 30.14 -18.30
C GLY A 604 -36.37 31.11 -18.76
#